data_AF-A0A9P7ZXL7-F1
#
_entry.id   AF-A0A9P7ZXL7-F1
#
_cell.length_a   1.000
_cell.length_b   1.000
_cell.length_c   1.000
_cell.angle_alpha   90.00
_cell.angle_beta   90.00
_cell.angle_gamma   90.00
#
_symmetry.space_group_name_H-M   'P 1'
#
loop_
_entity.id
_entity.type
_entity.pdbx_description
1 polymer ?
#
loop_
_entity_poly.entity_id
_entity_poly.type
_entity_poly.pdbx_seq_one_letter_code
_entity_poly.pdbx_strand_id
1 'polypeptide(L)'
;MSPQPTVLVLGGVGFIGRNFVAYLVENNLASEIRVIDKVLPQTAYLNKRYQTAFEKVEFMQGNLSSSASVEKCFDRADGSSFDYVVNFAAETKFSQPKEIYEDRIYRLSLNCAQEAVKRNVKVFVQVSTGDIYEGSGSASKEESKTKPWNMMAEYKLKVDNELQSMAG
;
A
#
# COMPACT_ATOMS: atom_id res chain seq x y z
N MET A 1 29.39 0.75 -1.43
CA MET A 1 28.04 0.52 -0.87
C MET A 1 27.08 0.50 -2.04
N SER A 2 26.18 -0.49 -2.13
CA SER A 2 25.12 -0.47 -3.14
C SER A 2 24.26 0.79 -2.94
N PRO A 3 23.75 1.43 -4.02
CA PRO A 3 22.88 2.59 -3.87
C PRO A 3 21.63 2.21 -3.07
N GLN A 4 21.22 3.10 -2.17
CA GLN A 4 19.98 2.91 -1.39
C GLN A 4 18.77 2.95 -2.32
N PRO A 5 17.75 2.11 -2.08
CA PRO A 5 16.64 1.98 -2.99
C PRO A 5 15.70 3.17 -2.95
N THR A 6 14.87 3.31 -3.99
CA THR A 6 13.75 4.27 -4.04
C THR A 6 12.45 3.57 -3.68
N VAL A 7 11.65 4.19 -2.80
CA VAL A 7 10.47 3.54 -2.20
C VAL A 7 9.22 4.39 -2.39
N LEU A 8 8.17 3.79 -2.94
CA LEU A 8 6.84 4.35 -3.03
C LEU A 8 5.94 3.71 -1.97
N VAL A 9 5.38 4.52 -1.07
CA VAL A 9 4.47 4.08 -0.01
C VAL A 9 3.05 4.56 -0.32
N LEU A 10 2.15 3.62 -0.59
CA LEU A 10 0.75 3.90 -0.86
C LEU A 10 -0.06 3.73 0.43
N GLY A 11 -0.84 4.74 0.82
CA GLY A 11 -1.54 4.76 2.12
C GLY A 11 -0.61 5.10 3.29
N GLY A 12 0.46 5.86 3.03
CA GLY A 12 1.49 6.16 4.02
C GLY A 12 1.05 7.11 5.14
N VAL A 13 -0.10 7.78 5.03
CA VAL A 13 -0.65 8.60 6.12
C VAL A 13 -1.51 7.74 7.06
N GLY A 14 -1.94 6.54 6.64
CA GLY A 14 -2.62 5.55 7.49
C GLY A 14 -1.82 5.11 8.71
N PHE A 15 -2.45 4.35 9.61
CA PHE A 15 -1.83 3.96 10.89
C PHE A 15 -0.54 3.13 10.72
N ILE A 16 -0.58 2.10 9.87
CA ILE A 16 0.59 1.24 9.59
C ILE A 16 1.58 2.00 8.69
N GLY A 17 1.08 2.61 7.62
CA GLY A 17 1.89 3.35 6.65
C GLY A 17 2.75 4.44 7.29
N ARG A 18 2.21 5.24 8.22
CA ARG A 18 2.98 6.34 8.85
C ARG A 18 4.13 5.83 9.71
N ASN A 19 3.98 4.66 10.32
CA ASN A 19 5.05 4.01 11.07
C ASN A 19 6.12 3.45 10.14
N PHE A 20 5.72 2.85 9.02
CA PHE A 20 6.66 2.38 8.00
C PHE A 20 7.48 3.53 7.41
N VAL A 21 6.84 4.65 7.05
CA VAL A 21 7.51 5.87 6.57
C VAL A 21 8.51 6.38 7.61
N ALA A 22 8.10 6.55 8.87
CA ALA A 22 9.01 6.99 9.92
C ALA A 22 10.19 6.03 10.11
N TYR A 23 9.95 4.72 10.06
CA TYR A 23 10.99 3.71 10.17
C TYR A 23 12.03 3.82 9.03
N LEU A 24 11.58 3.98 7.77
CA LEU A 24 12.49 4.16 6.62
C LEU A 24 13.36 5.40 6.77
N VAL A 25 12.76 6.52 7.20
CA VAL A 25 13.44 7.80 7.38
C VAL A 25 14.44 7.75 8.54
N GLU A 26 14.03 7.24 9.70
CA GLU A 26 14.85 7.19 10.92
C GLU A 26 16.08 6.30 10.76
N ASN A 27 15.97 5.25 9.95
CA ASN A 27 17.05 4.28 9.72
C ASN A 27 17.81 4.53 8.41
N ASN A 28 17.48 5.60 7.68
CA ASN A 28 18.09 5.95 6.40
C ASN A 28 18.11 4.74 5.43
N LEU A 29 16.95 4.12 5.18
CA LEU A 29 16.86 2.86 4.42
C LEU A 29 16.58 3.06 2.93
N ALA A 30 16.32 4.28 2.49
CA ALA A 30 15.96 4.63 1.13
C ALA A 30 16.59 5.96 0.72
N SER A 31 16.98 6.07 -0.55
CA SER A 31 17.50 7.32 -1.13
C SER A 31 16.39 8.32 -1.44
N GLU A 32 15.21 7.81 -1.77
CA GLU A 32 13.99 8.58 -2.04
C GLU A 32 12.80 7.83 -1.44
N ILE A 33 11.94 8.56 -0.74
CA ILE A 33 10.67 8.05 -0.24
C ILE A 33 9.58 8.96 -0.76
N ARG A 34 8.64 8.39 -1.52
CA ARG A 34 7.41 9.07 -1.90
C ARG A 34 6.23 8.45 -1.18
N VAL A 35 5.38 9.28 -0.62
CA VAL A 35 4.14 8.88 0.07
C VAL A 35 2.94 9.35 -0.72
N ILE A 36 2.06 8.42 -1.06
CA ILE A 36 0.77 8.71 -1.69
C ILE A 36 -0.34 8.43 -0.69
N ASP A 37 -1.20 9.41 -0.47
CA ASP A 37 -2.41 9.22 0.32
C ASP A 37 -3.53 10.14 -0.16
N LYS A 38 -4.77 9.75 0.12
CA LYS A 38 -5.93 10.61 -0.15
C LYS A 38 -6.06 11.69 0.92
N VAL A 39 -5.62 11.40 2.14
CA VAL A 39 -5.65 12.32 3.30
C VAL A 39 -4.33 13.08 3.36
N LEU A 40 -4.42 14.40 3.56
CA LEU A 40 -3.25 15.26 3.74
C LEU A 40 -2.60 15.00 5.11
N PRO A 41 -1.27 14.89 5.21
CA PRO A 41 -0.56 14.71 6.49
C PRO A 41 -0.97 15.74 7.55
N GLN A 42 -1.23 16.98 7.13
CA GLN A 42 -1.62 18.10 7.98
C GLN A 42 -3.00 17.90 8.63
N THR A 43 -3.88 17.08 8.03
CA THR A 43 -5.23 16.81 8.55
C THR A 43 -5.33 15.45 9.28
N ALA A 44 -4.23 14.70 9.36
CA ALA A 44 -4.20 13.33 9.86
C ALA A 44 -3.76 13.19 11.33
N TYR A 45 -3.73 14.29 12.09
CA TYR A 45 -3.32 14.35 13.50
C TYR A 45 -1.99 13.62 13.78
N LEU A 46 -0.99 13.85 12.91
CA LEU A 46 0.34 13.30 13.07
C LEU A 46 1.01 13.87 14.32
N ASN A 47 1.61 13.00 15.14
CA ASN A 47 2.47 13.45 16.24
C ASN A 47 3.82 13.97 15.69
N LYS A 48 4.65 14.55 16.57
CA LYS A 48 5.93 15.15 16.19
C LYS A 48 6.87 14.19 15.45
N ARG A 49 6.92 12.91 15.85
CA ARG A 49 7.75 11.89 15.18
C ARG A 49 7.38 11.75 13.71
N TYR A 50 6.09 11.59 13.42
CA TYR A 50 5.64 11.44 12.04
C TYR A 50 5.76 12.76 11.27
N GLN A 51 5.49 13.91 11.88
CA GLN A 51 5.69 15.22 11.23
C GLN A 51 7.13 15.38 10.73
N THR A 52 8.11 15.14 11.61
CA THR A 52 9.54 15.21 11.24
C THR A 52 9.93 14.18 10.18
N ALA A 53 9.30 13.00 10.16
CA ALA A 53 9.53 12.04 9.07
C ALA A 53 8.98 12.56 7.74
N PHE A 54 7.77 13.12 7.75
CA PHE A 54 7.10 13.64 6.55
C PHE A 54 7.75 14.91 5.96
N GLU A 55 8.55 15.64 6.74
CA GLU A 55 9.43 16.72 6.24
C GLU A 55 10.55 16.20 5.33
N LYS A 56 10.87 14.90 5.39
CA LYS A 56 11.98 14.28 4.66
C LYS A 56 11.53 13.38 3.50
N VAL A 57 10.23 13.37 3.18
CA VAL A 57 9.66 12.57 2.10
C VAL A 57 8.95 13.46 1.11
N GLU A 58 8.81 12.97 -0.11
CA GLU A 58 7.90 13.59 -1.07
C GLU A 58 6.48 13.13 -0.79
N PHE A 59 5.56 14.04 -0.53
CA PHE A 59 4.15 13.72 -0.38
C PHE A 59 3.36 14.13 -1.62
N MET A 60 2.52 13.24 -2.13
CA MET A 60 1.53 13.56 -3.15
C MET A 60 0.13 13.11 -2.71
N GLN A 61 -0.84 14.02 -2.85
CA GLN A 61 -2.24 13.66 -2.66
C GLN A 61 -2.75 12.91 -3.89
N GLY A 62 -3.29 11.71 -3.71
CA GLY A 62 -3.73 10.86 -4.82
C GLY A 62 -4.96 10.02 -4.47
N ASN A 63 -5.82 9.78 -5.46
CA ASN A 63 -6.92 8.83 -5.34
C ASN A 63 -6.57 7.55 -6.09
N LEU A 64 -6.07 6.56 -5.37
CA LEU A 64 -5.54 5.32 -5.96
C LEU A 64 -6.63 4.41 -6.59
N SER A 65 -7.92 4.68 -6.36
CA SER A 65 -9.01 4.04 -7.13
C SER A 65 -9.08 4.51 -8.59
N SER A 66 -8.41 5.61 -8.95
CA SER A 66 -8.34 6.16 -10.30
C SER A 66 -7.00 5.78 -10.95
N SER A 67 -7.04 5.00 -12.03
CA SER A 67 -5.83 4.61 -12.79
C SER A 67 -5.02 5.81 -13.27
N ALA A 68 -5.68 6.87 -13.76
CA ALA A 68 -5.02 8.12 -14.17
C ALA A 68 -4.35 8.86 -13.00
N SER A 69 -4.87 8.74 -11.77
CA SER A 69 -4.18 9.24 -10.58
C SER A 69 -2.98 8.38 -10.24
N VAL A 70 -3.11 7.04 -10.33
CA VAL A 70 -2.03 6.09 -10.04
C VAL A 70 -0.85 6.32 -10.98
N GLU A 71 -1.08 6.46 -12.29
CA GLU A 71 -0.04 6.74 -13.27
C GLU A 71 0.81 7.97 -12.89
N LYS A 72 0.14 9.08 -12.54
CA LYS A 72 0.82 10.31 -12.08
C LYS A 72 1.58 10.12 -10.78
N CYS A 73 1.08 9.30 -9.85
CA CYS A 73 1.75 9.03 -8.59
C CYS A 73 3.05 8.23 -8.78
N PHE A 74 3.11 7.40 -9.82
CA PHE A 74 4.28 6.60 -10.18
C PHE A 74 5.30 7.37 -11.03
N ASP A 75 4.94 8.52 -11.60
CA ASP A 75 5.84 9.32 -12.43
C ASP A 75 6.97 9.96 -11.62
N ARG A 76 8.21 9.62 -11.96
CA ARG A 76 9.41 10.28 -11.44
C ARG A 76 9.93 11.26 -12.48
N ALA A 77 10.49 12.39 -12.01
CA ALA A 77 10.92 13.48 -12.88
C ALA A 77 12.03 13.06 -13.86
N ASP A 78 12.83 12.05 -13.51
CA ASP A 78 13.90 11.48 -14.33
C ASP A 78 13.42 10.33 -15.24
N GLY A 79 12.12 10.01 -15.23
CA GLY A 79 11.53 8.92 -16.00
C GLY A 79 11.87 7.52 -15.48
N SER A 80 12.59 7.41 -14.36
CA SER A 80 12.92 6.12 -13.75
C SER A 80 11.72 5.53 -12.97
N SER A 81 11.78 4.23 -12.68
CA SER A 81 10.79 3.54 -11.86
C SER A 81 11.23 3.47 -10.40
N PHE A 82 10.28 3.19 -9.49
CA PHE A 82 10.61 2.88 -8.09
C PHE A 82 11.18 1.47 -7.96
N ASP A 83 12.12 1.27 -7.03
CA ASP A 83 12.62 -0.06 -6.71
C ASP A 83 11.58 -0.88 -5.93
N TYR A 84 10.98 -0.26 -4.91
CA TYR A 84 9.97 -0.90 -4.07
C TYR A 84 8.70 -0.08 -4.04
N VAL A 85 7.56 -0.77 -4.16
CA VAL A 85 6.24 -0.20 -3.94
C VAL A 85 5.57 -0.99 -2.83
N VAL A 86 5.12 -0.33 -1.76
CA VAL A 86 4.44 -0.97 -0.64
C VAL A 86 3.04 -0.38 -0.49
N ASN A 87 2.02 -1.23 -0.65
CA ASN A 87 0.62 -0.83 -0.62
C ASN A 87 -0.05 -1.12 0.73
N PHE A 88 -0.17 -0.08 1.56
CA PHE A 88 -0.97 -0.08 2.79
C PHE A 88 -2.39 0.48 2.57
N ALA A 89 -2.65 1.13 1.43
CA ALA A 89 -3.93 1.77 1.17
C ALA A 89 -5.06 0.73 1.05
N ALA A 90 -6.08 0.90 1.89
CA ALA A 90 -7.30 0.11 1.88
C ALA A 90 -8.39 0.80 2.69
N GLU A 91 -9.66 0.50 2.41
CA GLU A 91 -10.73 0.73 3.38
C GLU A 91 -10.60 -0.30 4.52
N THR A 92 -10.51 0.20 5.76
CA THR A 92 -10.35 -0.65 6.95
C THR A 92 -11.57 -0.61 7.87
N LYS A 93 -12.58 0.21 7.57
CA LYS A 93 -13.83 0.22 8.34
C LYS A 93 -14.66 -1.02 8.01
N PHE A 94 -15.21 -1.63 9.05
CA PHE A 94 -16.18 -2.71 8.91
C PHE A 94 -17.55 -2.18 8.47
N SER A 95 -18.38 -3.11 8.00
CA SER A 95 -19.79 -2.87 7.64
C SER A 95 -20.00 -1.76 6.61
N GLN A 96 -19.07 -1.61 5.66
CA GLN A 96 -19.27 -0.73 4.52
C GLN A 96 -20.07 -1.45 3.41
N PRO A 97 -20.75 -0.71 2.52
CA PRO A 97 -21.33 -1.27 1.31
C PRO A 97 -20.27 -1.98 0.46
N LYS A 98 -20.69 -3.00 -0.29
CA LYS A 98 -19.82 -3.81 -1.16
C LYS A 98 -19.04 -2.94 -2.16
N GLU A 99 -19.70 -1.91 -2.68
CA GLU A 99 -19.15 -0.98 -3.67
C GLU A 99 -17.96 -0.20 -3.10
N ILE A 100 -17.96 0.08 -1.80
CA ILE A 100 -16.84 0.75 -1.13
C ILE A 100 -15.63 -0.18 -1.04
N TYR A 101 -15.82 -1.46 -0.73
CA TYR A 101 -14.72 -2.43 -0.70
C TYR A 101 -14.20 -2.75 -2.11
N GLU A 102 -15.09 -2.86 -3.10
CA GLU A 102 -14.73 -3.03 -4.51
C GLU A 102 -13.86 -1.85 -5.00
N ASP A 103 -14.23 -0.62 -4.68
CA ASP A 103 -13.46 0.56 -5.09
C ASP A 103 -12.16 0.73 -4.29
N ARG A 104 -12.24 0.67 -2.95
CA ARG A 104 -11.16 1.11 -2.06
C ARG A 104 -10.25 0.00 -1.54
N ILE A 105 -10.53 -1.25 -1.88
CA ILE A 105 -9.60 -2.38 -1.65
C ILE A 105 -9.23 -2.97 -3.00
N TYR A 106 -10.20 -3.48 -3.74
CA TYR A 106 -9.91 -4.28 -4.94
C TYR A 106 -9.39 -3.45 -6.11
N ARG A 107 -10.19 -2.52 -6.63
CA ARG A 107 -9.82 -1.67 -7.76
C ARG A 107 -8.56 -0.87 -7.48
N LEU A 108 -8.49 -0.26 -6.29
CA LEU A 108 -7.31 0.45 -5.82
C LEU A 108 -6.04 -0.41 -5.91
N SER A 109 -6.07 -1.61 -5.33
CA SER A 109 -4.88 -2.48 -5.27
C SER A 109 -4.47 -2.96 -6.66
N LEU A 110 -5.44 -3.33 -7.52
CA LEU A 110 -5.14 -3.75 -8.88
C LEU A 110 -4.58 -2.63 -9.74
N ASN A 111 -5.12 -1.41 -9.66
CA ASN A 111 -4.55 -0.28 -10.38
C ASN A 111 -3.07 -0.08 -10.02
N CYS A 112 -2.75 -0.16 -8.72
CA CYS A 112 -1.39 0.04 -8.23
C CYS A 112 -0.45 -1.09 -8.64
N ALA A 113 -0.90 -2.35 -8.56
CA ALA A 113 -0.11 -3.50 -8.97
C ALA A 113 0.14 -3.52 -10.49
N GLN A 114 -0.89 -3.21 -11.28
CA GLN A 114 -0.77 -3.13 -12.74
C GLN A 114 0.19 -2.01 -13.17
N GLU A 115 0.15 -0.85 -12.53
CA GLU A 115 1.12 0.21 -12.83
C GLU A 115 2.53 -0.19 -12.39
N ALA A 116 2.68 -0.89 -11.26
CA ALA A 116 3.97 -1.42 -10.83
C ALA A 116 4.58 -2.39 -11.84
N VAL A 117 3.77 -3.32 -12.38
CA VAL A 117 4.16 -4.24 -13.46
C VAL A 117 4.52 -3.47 -14.73
N LYS A 118 3.66 -2.56 -15.19
CA LYS A 118 3.91 -1.70 -16.37
C LYS A 118 5.24 -0.96 -16.28
N ARG A 119 5.63 -0.54 -15.08
CA ARG A 119 6.87 0.21 -14.79
C ARG A 119 8.07 -0.69 -14.49
N ASN A 120 7.91 -2.02 -14.48
CA ASN A 120 8.95 -2.97 -14.07
C ASN A 120 9.53 -2.65 -12.69
N VAL A 121 8.67 -2.31 -11.73
CA VAL A 121 9.05 -2.14 -10.32
C VAL A 121 9.67 -3.45 -9.82
N LYS A 122 10.80 -3.38 -9.12
CA LYS A 122 11.53 -4.59 -8.72
C LYS A 122 10.76 -5.43 -7.72
N VAL A 123 10.07 -4.79 -6.78
CA VAL A 123 9.24 -5.47 -5.78
C VAL A 123 7.97 -4.65 -5.49
N PHE A 124 6.82 -5.30 -5.65
CA PHE A 124 5.52 -4.80 -5.18
C PHE A 124 5.08 -5.60 -3.96
N VAL A 125 4.79 -4.93 -2.85
CA VAL A 125 4.30 -5.55 -1.61
C VAL A 125 2.87 -5.11 -1.36
N GLN A 126 1.92 -6.04 -1.46
CA GLN A 126 0.54 -5.82 -1.04
C GLN A 126 0.38 -6.19 0.44
N VAL A 127 -0.10 -5.25 1.26
CA VAL A 127 -0.42 -5.56 2.66
C VAL A 127 -1.82 -6.17 2.73
N SER A 128 -1.88 -7.47 3.03
CA SER A 128 -3.12 -8.22 3.25
C SER A 128 -3.51 -8.24 4.75
N THR A 129 -4.29 -9.23 5.18
CA THR A 129 -4.74 -9.40 6.57
C THR A 129 -4.77 -10.88 6.96
N GLY A 130 -4.55 -11.18 8.25
CA GLY A 130 -4.76 -12.53 8.80
C GLY A 130 -6.23 -12.96 8.84
N ASP A 131 -7.17 -12.00 8.69
CA ASP A 131 -8.61 -12.27 8.70
C ASP A 131 -9.09 -13.09 7.49
N ILE A 132 -8.22 -13.35 6.50
CA ILE A 132 -8.53 -14.19 5.35
C ILE A 132 -8.61 -15.67 5.71
N TYR A 133 -7.94 -16.09 6.79
CA TYR A 133 -7.86 -17.48 7.20
C TYR A 133 -9.11 -17.92 7.96
N GLU A 134 -9.45 -19.21 7.85
CA GLU A 134 -10.48 -19.83 8.68
C GLU A 134 -10.08 -19.79 10.16
N GLY A 135 -10.95 -19.22 11.00
CA GLY A 135 -10.75 -19.22 12.44
C GLY A 135 -10.63 -20.64 12.99
N SER A 136 -9.52 -20.93 13.65
CA SER A 136 -9.26 -22.22 14.30
C SER A 136 -8.65 -21.99 15.69
N GLY A 137 -8.57 -23.04 16.51
CA GLY A 137 -7.87 -22.99 17.81
C GLY A 137 -6.33 -23.00 17.70
N SER A 138 -5.79 -23.02 16.49
CA SER A 138 -4.35 -23.08 16.20
C SER A 138 -3.91 -21.86 15.37
N ALA A 139 -2.62 -21.53 15.45
CA ALA A 139 -2.03 -20.50 14.61
C ALA A 139 -2.13 -20.88 13.12
N SER A 140 -2.55 -19.93 12.28
CA SER A 140 -2.56 -20.08 10.83
C SER A 140 -1.14 -20.08 10.25
N LYS A 141 -0.99 -20.79 9.13
CA LYS A 141 0.16 -20.79 8.22
C LYS A 141 -0.26 -20.25 6.86
N GLU A 142 0.70 -19.93 6.00
CA GLU A 142 0.47 -19.41 4.65
C GLU A 142 -0.38 -20.34 3.77
N GLU A 143 -0.33 -21.65 4.00
CA GLU A 143 -1.13 -22.66 3.29
C GLU A 143 -2.43 -23.01 4.02
N SER A 144 -2.75 -22.32 5.13
CA SER A 144 -3.98 -22.58 5.87
C SER A 144 -5.21 -22.23 5.05
N LYS A 145 -6.28 -22.97 5.29
CA LYS A 145 -7.54 -22.78 4.58
C LYS A 145 -8.06 -21.36 4.78
N THR A 146 -8.38 -20.70 3.67
CA THR A 146 -8.96 -19.35 3.68
C THR A 146 -10.48 -19.42 3.80
N LYS A 147 -11.04 -18.72 4.79
CA LYS A 147 -12.48 -18.51 4.97
C LYS A 147 -12.69 -17.17 5.66
N PRO A 148 -12.64 -16.07 4.88
CA PRO A 148 -12.83 -14.73 5.41
C PRO A 148 -14.14 -14.64 6.21
N TRP A 149 -14.09 -13.97 7.36
CA TRP A 149 -15.24 -13.83 8.26
C TRP A 149 -15.90 -12.44 8.17
N ASN A 150 -15.35 -11.54 7.35
CA ASN A 150 -15.91 -10.22 7.08
C ASN A 150 -15.59 -9.77 5.63
N MET A 151 -16.38 -8.82 5.12
CA MET A 151 -16.26 -8.37 3.72
C MET A 151 -14.91 -7.72 3.40
N MET A 152 -14.30 -6.99 4.34
CA MET A 152 -12.96 -6.42 4.11
C MET A 152 -11.95 -7.53 3.80
N ALA A 153 -11.99 -8.62 4.58
CA ALA A 153 -11.13 -9.78 4.38
C ALA A 153 -11.45 -10.55 3.09
N GLU A 154 -12.73 -10.66 2.71
CA GLU A 154 -13.12 -11.22 1.40
C GLU A 154 -12.47 -10.46 0.25
N TYR A 155 -12.49 -9.13 0.33
CA TYR A 155 -11.92 -8.26 -0.70
C TYR A 155 -10.39 -8.24 -0.70
N LYS A 156 -9.74 -8.37 0.47
CA LYS A 156 -8.29 -8.56 0.57
C LYS A 156 -7.85 -9.89 -0.05
N LEU A 157 -8.54 -10.99 0.27
CA LEU A 157 -8.28 -12.29 -0.33
C LEU A 157 -8.52 -12.27 -1.86
N LYS A 158 -9.55 -11.55 -2.32
CA LYS A 158 -9.79 -11.36 -3.76
C LYS A 158 -8.58 -10.70 -4.43
N VAL A 159 -8.00 -9.67 -3.83
CA VAL A 159 -6.76 -9.04 -4.33
C VAL A 159 -5.60 -10.02 -4.34
N ASP A 160 -5.37 -10.75 -3.23
CA ASP A 160 -4.25 -11.69 -3.11
C ASP A 160 -4.27 -12.74 -4.25
N ASN A 161 -5.45 -13.27 -4.55
CA ASN A 161 -5.63 -14.24 -5.64
C ASN A 161 -5.35 -13.64 -7.03
N GLU A 162 -5.80 -12.40 -7.30
CA GLU A 162 -5.50 -11.73 -8.57
C GLU A 162 -4.00 -11.49 -8.72
N LEU A 163 -3.31 -11.05 -7.67
CA LEU A 163 -1.87 -10.81 -7.69
C LEU A 163 -1.07 -12.09 -7.94
N GLN A 164 -1.50 -13.23 -7.39
CA GLN A 164 -0.87 -14.53 -7.68
C GLN A 164 -0.99 -14.93 -9.17
N SER A 165 -2.04 -14.49 -9.85
CA SER A 165 -2.26 -14.76 -11.27
C SER A 165 -1.58 -13.73 -12.20
N MET A 166 -1.07 -12.62 -11.65
CA MET A 166 -0.48 -11.54 -12.42
C MET A 166 0.96 -11.88 -12.83
N ALA A 167 1.25 -11.79 -14.14
CA ALA A 167 2.62 -11.88 -14.62
C ALA A 167 3.37 -10.59 -14.26
N GLY A 168 4.52 -10.75 -13.59
CA GLY A 168 5.45 -9.66 -13.25
C GLY A 168 6.44 -9.37 -14.35
#